data_AF-A0A0Q4XCL4-F1
#
_entry.id   AF-A0A0Q4XCL4-F1
#
_cell.length_a   1.000
_cell.length_b   1.000
_cell.length_c   1.000
_cell.angle_alpha   90.00
_cell.angle_beta   90.00
_cell.angle_gamma   90.00
#
_symmetry.space_group_name_H-M   'P 1'
#
loop_
_entity.id
_entity.type
_entity.pdbx_description
1 polymer ?
#
loop_
_entity_poly.entity_id
_entity_poly.type
_entity_poly.pdbx_seq_one_letter_code
_entity_poly.pdbx_strand_id
1 'polypeptide(L)'
;MKQILLASLLFGSLTLPLAAQPAPDAPAPPDTKEERQKNTAAKLAGLLQFVSASCPEAKPNYETFKTVVRSLGLEPDALAGGELILRVKAYADVYSQDVPANCAKALENFGANGKTLPGLVVKQ
;
A
#
# COMPACT_ATOMS: atom_id res chain seq x y z
N MET A 1 71.29 24.16 33.56
CA MET A 1 70.38 23.58 34.58
C MET A 1 69.01 24.23 34.38
N LYS A 2 67.83 23.62 34.37
CA LYS A 2 67.36 22.23 34.49
C LYS A 2 65.84 22.35 34.23
N GLN A 3 65.29 21.48 33.38
CA GLN A 3 63.87 21.10 33.29
C GLN A 3 62.83 22.17 32.87
N ILE A 4 62.32 22.04 31.64
CA ILE A 4 60.89 22.28 31.38
C ILE A 4 60.36 21.01 30.68
N LEU A 5 59.41 20.38 31.35
CA LEU A 5 58.72 19.16 30.96
C LEU A 5 57.97 19.38 29.63
N LEU A 6 58.22 18.50 28.66
CA LEU A 6 57.47 18.41 27.42
C LEU A 6 56.05 17.93 27.71
N ALA A 7 55.10 18.73 27.23
CA ALA A 7 53.67 18.47 27.26
C ALA A 7 53.33 17.19 26.46
N SER A 8 52.62 16.30 27.13
CA SER A 8 51.80 15.25 26.53
C SER A 8 50.83 15.86 25.51
N LEU A 9 50.65 15.23 24.36
CA LEU A 9 49.37 15.14 23.61
C LEU A 9 49.63 14.36 22.30
N LEU A 10 49.37 13.05 22.33
CA LEU A 10 49.25 12.21 21.16
C LEU A 10 48.19 11.12 21.43
N PHE A 11 47.35 10.89 20.41
CA PHE A 11 46.29 9.88 20.27
C PHE A 11 44.96 10.18 21.00
N GLY A 12 43.79 10.14 20.35
CA GLY A 12 43.48 9.76 18.99
C GLY A 12 41.97 9.86 18.70
N SER A 13 41.65 10.01 17.42
CA SER A 13 40.45 9.51 16.73
C SER A 13 39.07 9.84 17.35
N LEU A 14 38.57 11.04 17.06
CA LEU A 14 37.13 11.33 17.14
C LEU A 14 36.40 10.55 16.05
N THR A 15 35.76 9.46 16.44
CA THR A 15 34.70 8.79 15.68
C THR A 15 33.44 9.64 15.77
N LEU A 16 33.23 10.51 14.77
CA LEU A 16 31.95 11.22 14.65
C LEU A 16 30.87 10.21 14.22
N PRO A 17 29.72 10.16 14.91
CA PRO A 17 28.59 9.37 14.46
C PRO A 17 28.05 10.00 13.18
N LEU A 18 27.97 9.20 12.12
CA LEU A 18 27.30 9.57 10.88
C LEU A 18 25.80 9.71 11.18
N ALA A 19 25.37 10.90 11.57
CA ALA A 19 23.96 11.23 11.65
C ALA A 19 23.37 11.07 10.26
N ALA A 20 22.47 10.10 10.10
CA ALA A 20 21.66 9.94 8.90
C ALA A 20 20.93 11.27 8.65
N GLN A 21 21.38 12.02 7.65
CA GLN A 21 20.69 13.23 7.24
C GLN A 21 19.30 12.82 6.76
N PRO A 22 18.21 13.47 7.23
CA PRO A 22 16.90 13.23 6.66
C PRO A 22 16.99 13.55 5.16
N ALA A 23 16.60 12.58 4.33
CA ALA A 23 16.48 12.81 2.91
C ALA A 23 15.54 14.00 2.68
N PRO A 24 15.79 14.86 1.68
CA PRO A 24 14.87 15.95 1.36
C PRO A 24 13.46 15.37 1.18
N ASP A 25 12.47 15.93 1.87
CA ASP A 25 11.06 15.59 1.67
C ASP A 25 10.74 15.78 0.18
N ALA A 26 10.64 14.67 -0.54
CA ALA A 26 10.13 14.70 -1.90
C ALA A 26 8.72 15.29 -1.86
N PRO A 27 8.37 16.25 -2.73
CA PRO A 27 7.02 16.78 -2.79
C PRO A 27 6.04 15.61 -2.92
N ALA A 28 5.03 15.57 -2.06
CA ALA A 28 3.95 14.59 -2.20
C ALA A 28 3.40 14.70 -3.63
N PRO A 29 3.19 13.58 -4.34
CA PRO A 29 2.62 13.61 -5.67
C PRO A 29 1.34 14.46 -5.68
N PRO A 30 1.10 15.28 -6.71
CA PRO A 30 -0.10 16.10 -6.76
C PRO A 30 -1.33 15.20 -6.64
N ASP A 31 -2.26 15.56 -5.74
CA ASP A 31 -3.55 14.87 -5.55
C ASP A 31 -4.48 15.18 -6.73
N THR A 32 -4.13 14.62 -7.89
CA THR A 32 -4.91 14.75 -9.12
C THR A 32 -6.09 13.80 -9.09
N LYS A 33 -7.14 14.13 -9.84
CA LYS A 33 -8.29 13.24 -10.04
C LYS A 33 -7.85 11.87 -10.57
N GLU A 34 -6.92 11.86 -11.52
CA GLU A 34 -6.38 10.65 -12.13
C GLU A 34 -5.67 9.77 -11.09
N GLU A 35 -4.85 10.36 -10.22
CA GLU A 35 -4.14 9.61 -9.18
C GLU A 35 -5.11 9.02 -8.14
N ARG A 36 -6.18 9.75 -7.78
CA ARG A 36 -7.25 9.19 -6.93
C ARG A 36 -7.99 8.03 -7.59
N GLN A 37 -8.25 8.11 -8.90
CA GLN A 37 -8.90 7.04 -9.67
C GLN A 37 -8.01 5.80 -9.72
N LYS A 38 -6.71 5.98 -10.03
CA LYS A 38 -5.69 4.92 -9.97
C LYS A 38 -5.64 4.25 -8.60
N ASN A 39 -5.60 5.05 -7.54
CA ASN A 39 -5.54 4.52 -6.19
C ASN A 39 -6.81 3.78 -5.77
N THR A 40 -7.99 4.29 -6.18
CA THR A 40 -9.27 3.62 -5.95
C THR A 40 -9.31 2.27 -6.67
N ALA A 41 -8.91 2.23 -7.93
CA ALA A 41 -8.84 0.99 -8.71
C ALA A 41 -7.86 -0.02 -8.10
N ALA A 42 -6.67 0.43 -7.66
CA ALA A 42 -5.70 -0.42 -7.00
C ALA A 42 -6.22 -0.99 -5.67
N LYS A 43 -6.89 -0.16 -4.87
CA LYS A 43 -7.51 -0.59 -3.60
C LYS A 43 -8.57 -1.66 -3.82
N LEU A 44 -9.43 -1.50 -4.83
CA LEU A 44 -10.43 -2.51 -5.18
C LEU A 44 -9.78 -3.81 -5.66
N ALA A 45 -8.74 -3.74 -6.49
CA ALA A 45 -8.04 -4.94 -6.95
C ALA A 45 -7.35 -5.69 -5.80
N GLY A 46 -6.72 -4.95 -4.87
CA GLY A 46 -6.11 -5.53 -3.67
C GLY A 46 -7.14 -6.20 -2.77
N LEU A 47 -8.32 -5.59 -2.60
CA LEU A 47 -9.45 -6.21 -1.91
C LEU A 47 -9.84 -7.54 -2.57
N LEU A 48 -9.95 -7.58 -3.90
CA LEU A 48 -10.35 -8.79 -4.62
C LEU A 48 -9.30 -9.90 -4.55
N GLN A 49 -8.01 -9.55 -4.58
CA GLN A 49 -6.92 -10.52 -4.34
C GLN A 49 -7.04 -11.12 -2.94
N PHE A 50 -7.23 -10.28 -1.92
CA PHE A 50 -7.46 -10.74 -0.54
C PHE A 50 -8.69 -11.63 -0.43
N VAL A 51 -9.85 -11.21 -0.96
CA VAL A 51 -11.08 -12.01 -0.90
C VAL A 51 -10.89 -13.37 -1.56
N SER A 52 -10.27 -13.41 -2.75
CA SER A 52 -10.01 -14.66 -3.45
C SER A 52 -9.07 -15.59 -2.69
N ALA A 53 -8.11 -15.05 -1.94
CA ALA A 53 -7.08 -15.83 -1.27
C ALA A 53 -7.49 -16.26 0.15
N SER A 54 -8.31 -15.47 0.84
CA SER A 54 -8.44 -15.57 2.31
C SER A 54 -9.88 -15.66 2.82
N CYS A 55 -10.90 -15.40 2.00
CA CYS A 55 -12.30 -15.42 2.44
C CYS A 55 -13.05 -16.66 1.95
N PRO A 56 -13.22 -17.71 2.77
CA PRO A 56 -13.81 -18.97 2.33
C PRO A 56 -15.28 -18.86 1.91
N GLU A 57 -16.03 -17.92 2.49
CA GLU A 57 -17.46 -17.73 2.22
C GLU A 57 -17.73 -16.72 1.09
N ALA A 58 -16.69 -16.18 0.44
CA ALA A 58 -16.80 -15.09 -0.51
C ALA A 58 -15.94 -15.29 -1.75
N LYS A 59 -16.40 -14.79 -2.90
CA LYS A 59 -15.60 -14.68 -4.13
C LYS A 59 -15.72 -13.29 -4.74
N PRO A 60 -14.66 -12.83 -5.42
CA PRO A 60 -14.73 -11.69 -6.31
C PRO A 60 -15.78 -11.87 -7.41
N ASN A 61 -16.46 -10.79 -7.76
CA ASN A 61 -17.18 -10.66 -9.02
C ASN A 61 -16.32 -9.84 -10.00
N TYR A 62 -15.50 -10.54 -10.79
CA TYR A 62 -14.58 -9.90 -11.72
C TYR A 62 -15.27 -9.14 -12.87
N GLU A 63 -16.49 -9.51 -13.25
CA GLU A 63 -17.26 -8.77 -14.26
C GLU A 63 -17.67 -7.39 -13.74
N THR A 64 -18.22 -7.34 -12.52
CA THR A 64 -18.53 -6.07 -11.83
C THR A 64 -17.27 -5.24 -11.66
N PHE A 65 -16.17 -5.86 -11.19
CA PHE A 65 -14.90 -5.18 -11.02
C PHE A 65 -14.38 -4.52 -12.31
N LYS A 66 -14.35 -5.25 -13.43
CA LYS A 66 -13.92 -4.69 -14.73
C LYS A 66 -14.75 -3.48 -15.14
N THR A 67 -16.07 -3.53 -14.91
CA THR A 67 -16.99 -2.41 -15.19
C THR A 67 -16.66 -1.19 -14.35
N VAL A 68 -16.41 -1.39 -13.05
CA VAL A 68 -16.04 -0.31 -12.13
C VAL A 68 -14.72 0.33 -12.51
N VAL A 69 -13.69 -0.47 -12.78
CA VAL A 69 -12.36 0.04 -13.16
C VAL A 69 -12.43 0.88 -14.43
N ARG A 70 -13.20 0.43 -15.44
CA ARG A 70 -13.45 1.22 -16.65
C ARG A 70 -14.20 2.51 -16.37
N SER A 71 -15.16 2.52 -15.44
CA SER A 71 -15.85 3.76 -15.03
C SER A 71 -14.93 4.77 -14.35
N LEU A 72 -13.81 4.31 -13.77
CA LEU A 72 -12.74 5.16 -13.25
C LEU A 72 -11.80 5.70 -14.34
N GLY A 73 -11.95 5.26 -15.59
CA GLY A 73 -11.11 5.65 -16.72
C GLY A 73 -9.84 4.82 -16.88
N LEU A 74 -9.79 3.61 -16.30
CA LEU A 74 -8.65 2.70 -16.41
C LEU A 74 -9.02 1.43 -17.17
N GLU A 75 -8.07 0.86 -17.90
CA GLU A 75 -8.17 -0.52 -18.37
C GLU A 75 -7.81 -1.49 -17.24
N PRO A 76 -8.59 -2.57 -17.01
CA PRO A 76 -8.33 -3.51 -15.92
C PRO A 76 -6.91 -4.10 -15.92
N ASP A 77 -6.36 -4.39 -17.10
CA ASP A 77 -5.04 -5.00 -17.25
C ASP A 77 -3.91 -4.05 -16.80
N ALA A 78 -4.15 -2.74 -16.75
CA ALA A 78 -3.18 -1.77 -16.23
C ALA A 78 -2.88 -1.98 -14.74
N LEU A 79 -3.78 -2.63 -13.98
CA LEU A 79 -3.59 -2.93 -12.56
C LEU A 79 -2.63 -4.09 -12.31
N ALA A 80 -2.34 -4.89 -13.34
CA ALA A 80 -1.39 -6.00 -13.28
C ALA A 80 0.06 -5.59 -13.59
N GLY A 81 0.30 -4.33 -14.01
CA GLY A 81 1.61 -3.85 -14.45
C GLY A 81 2.03 -2.52 -13.82
N GLY A 82 3.25 -2.10 -14.16
CA GLY A 82 3.83 -0.82 -13.76
C GLY A 82 3.90 -0.63 -12.24
N GLU A 83 3.66 0.59 -11.77
CA GLU A 83 3.62 0.89 -10.33
C GLU A 83 2.30 0.46 -9.68
N LEU A 84 1.21 0.31 -10.45
CA LEU A 84 -0.11 0.02 -9.90
C LEU A 84 -0.15 -1.36 -9.24
N ILE A 85 0.54 -2.37 -9.80
CA ILE A 85 0.62 -3.70 -9.18
C ILE A 85 1.26 -3.67 -7.78
N LEU A 86 2.20 -2.75 -7.53
CA LEU A 86 2.80 -2.59 -6.20
C LEU A 86 1.77 -2.07 -5.19
N ARG A 87 0.91 -1.14 -5.61
CA ARG A 87 -0.17 -0.61 -4.77
C ARG A 87 -1.26 -1.64 -4.53
N VAL A 88 -1.60 -2.44 -5.54
CA VAL A 88 -2.54 -3.56 -5.42
C VAL A 88 -2.07 -4.53 -4.35
N LYS A 89 -0.79 -4.95 -4.41
CA LYS A 89 -0.18 -5.83 -3.42
C LYS A 89 -0.18 -5.22 -2.02
N ALA A 90 0.24 -3.95 -1.90
CA ALA A 90 0.23 -3.25 -0.62
C ALA A 90 -1.18 -3.21 0.01
N TYR A 91 -2.22 -2.97 -0.78
CA TYR A 91 -3.59 -3.03 -0.27
C TYR A 91 -4.02 -4.44 0.13
N ALA A 92 -3.67 -5.47 -0.66
CA ALA A 92 -3.94 -6.87 -0.30
C ALA A 92 -3.25 -7.25 1.03
N ASP A 93 -2.01 -6.81 1.25
CA ASP A 93 -1.28 -7.02 2.49
C ASP A 93 -1.98 -6.35 3.67
N VAL A 94 -2.45 -5.10 3.51
CA VAL A 94 -3.24 -4.40 4.54
C VAL A 94 -4.52 -5.16 4.89
N TYR A 95 -5.26 -5.67 3.90
CA TYR A 95 -6.45 -6.48 4.17
C TYR A 95 -6.13 -7.80 4.86
N SER A 96 -4.96 -8.37 4.59
CA SER A 96 -4.52 -9.63 5.19
C SER A 96 -4.12 -9.51 6.66
N GLN A 97 -3.98 -8.28 7.20
CA GLN A 97 -3.61 -8.06 8.61
C GLN A 97 -4.71 -8.52 9.60
N ASP A 98 -5.97 -8.56 9.18
CA ASP A 98 -7.10 -9.04 9.98
C ASP A 98 -8.11 -9.75 9.07
N VAL A 99 -7.82 -11.02 8.77
CA VAL A 99 -8.61 -11.81 7.81
C VAL A 99 -10.08 -11.91 8.23
N PRO A 100 -10.44 -12.31 9.47
CA PRO A 100 -11.84 -12.47 9.84
C PRO A 100 -12.63 -11.16 9.74
N ALA A 101 -12.09 -10.05 10.27
CA ALA A 101 -12.80 -8.78 10.23
C ALA A 101 -12.91 -8.23 8.80
N ASN A 102 -11.87 -8.36 7.98
CA ASN A 102 -11.88 -7.83 6.63
C ASN A 102 -12.73 -8.68 5.67
N CYS A 103 -12.84 -10.00 5.86
CA CYS A 103 -13.81 -10.81 5.12
C CYS A 103 -15.26 -10.43 5.47
N ALA A 104 -15.57 -10.20 6.75
CA ALA A 104 -16.89 -9.72 7.17
C ALA A 104 -17.20 -8.34 6.55
N LYS A 105 -16.26 -7.39 6.62
CA LYS A 105 -16.38 -6.07 6.00
C LYS A 105 -16.51 -6.16 4.47
N ALA A 106 -15.84 -7.12 3.83
CA ALA A 106 -15.97 -7.32 2.38
C ALA A 106 -17.42 -7.66 2.02
N LEU A 107 -18.02 -8.62 2.72
CA LEU A 107 -19.43 -8.99 2.50
C LEU A 107 -20.40 -7.85 2.87
N GLU A 108 -20.16 -7.13 3.97
CA GLU A 108 -21.03 -6.02 4.39
C GLU A 108 -21.04 -4.88 3.37
N ASN A 109 -19.88 -4.51 2.82
CA ASN A 109 -19.76 -3.32 1.98
C ASN A 109 -19.92 -3.62 0.49
N PHE A 110 -19.58 -4.84 0.07
CA PHE A 110 -19.44 -5.22 -1.33
C PHE A 110 -20.26 -6.45 -1.72
N GLY A 111 -20.94 -7.09 -0.75
CA GLY A 111 -21.91 -8.16 -0.99
C GLY A 111 -23.09 -7.73 -1.87
N ALA A 112 -24.01 -8.64 -2.15
CA ALA A 112 -25.20 -8.36 -2.98
C ALA A 112 -26.02 -7.14 -2.49
N ASN A 113 -26.10 -6.95 -1.18
CA ASN A 113 -26.77 -5.80 -0.53
C ASN A 113 -25.77 -4.80 0.07
N GLY A 114 -24.54 -4.78 -0.45
CA GLY A 114 -23.44 -3.99 0.09
C GLY A 114 -23.69 -2.48 0.00
N LYS A 115 -23.17 -1.72 0.97
CA LYS A 115 -23.42 -0.26 1.07
C LYS A 115 -22.54 0.58 0.15
N THR A 116 -21.39 0.06 -0.30
CA THR A 116 -20.36 0.83 -1.01
C THR A 116 -20.35 0.52 -2.49
N LEU A 117 -20.22 -0.76 -2.84
CA LEU A 117 -20.29 -1.20 -4.23
C LEU A 117 -20.97 -2.57 -4.29
N PRO A 118 -22.32 -2.60 -4.32
CA PRO A 118 -23.07 -3.83 -4.26
C PRO A 118 -22.67 -4.82 -5.36
N GLY A 119 -22.56 -6.09 -5.00
CA GLY A 119 -22.31 -7.19 -5.95
C GLY A 119 -20.88 -7.28 -6.47
N LEU A 120 -19.92 -6.54 -5.91
CA LEU A 120 -18.50 -6.69 -6.21
C LEU A 120 -17.89 -7.95 -5.57
N VAL A 121 -18.45 -8.37 -4.44
CA VAL A 121 -18.16 -9.64 -3.77
C VAL A 121 -19.47 -10.41 -3.70
N VAL A 122 -19.42 -11.71 -3.96
CA VAL A 122 -20.60 -12.59 -3.86
C VAL A 122 -20.30 -13.73 -2.90
N LYS A 123 -21.35 -14.27 -2.26
CA LYS A 123 -21.19 -15.47 -1.42
C LYS A 123 -20.78 -16.66 -2.30
N GLN A 124 -19.91 -17.51 -1.74
CA GLN A 124 -19.55 -18.80 -2.31
C GLN A 124 -20.56 -19.87 -1.91
#